data_AF-A0A0K1PND8-F1
#
_entry.id   AF-A0A0K1PND8-F1
#
_cell.length_a   1.000
_cell.length_b   1.000
_cell.length_c   1.000
_cell.angle_alpha   90.00
_cell.angle_beta   90.00
_cell.angle_gamma   90.00
#
_symmetry.space_group_name_H-M   'P 1'
#
loop_
_entity.id
_entity.type
_entity.pdbx_description
1 polymer ?
#
loop_
_entity_poly.entity_id
_entity_poly.type
_entity_poly.pdbx_seq_one_letter_code
_entity_poly.pdbx_strand_id
1 'polypeptide(L)'
;MTFACGKPMPKTPVDACTAKCEEMASRQCSPAECARGCEFILDRLVEGESKNVLACVARTDRRCGDVLWAHCATHIGPHADGGPPGPPPPADDE
;
A
#
# COMPACT_ATOMS: atom_id res chain seq x y z
N MET A 1 3.44 38.73 2.07
CA MET A 1 4.10 37.74 1.19
C MET A 1 3.31 36.45 1.29
N THR A 2 2.50 36.17 0.28
CA THR A 2 1.65 34.97 0.23
C THR A 2 2.52 33.84 -0.32
N PHE A 3 2.90 32.88 0.52
CA PHE A 3 3.56 31.67 0.05
C PHE A 3 2.52 30.84 -0.70
N ALA A 4 2.65 30.81 -2.03
CA ALA A 4 1.90 29.88 -2.86
C ALA A 4 2.25 28.46 -2.41
N CYS A 5 1.25 27.70 -1.98
CA CYS A 5 1.36 26.27 -1.74
C CYS A 5 1.57 25.57 -3.10
N GLY A 6 2.80 25.58 -3.61
CA GLY A 6 3.21 24.67 -4.67
C GLY A 6 3.29 23.27 -4.08
N LYS A 7 2.52 22.31 -4.60
CA LYS A 7 2.58 20.91 -4.17
C LYS A 7 4.06 20.48 -4.25
N PRO A 8 4.71 20.15 -3.12
CA PRO A 8 6.13 19.82 -3.15
C PRO A 8 6.34 18.62 -4.07
N MET A 9 7.34 18.71 -4.94
CA MET A 9 7.71 17.57 -5.80
C MET A 9 8.06 16.38 -4.90
N PRO A 10 7.54 15.17 -5.19
CA PRO A 10 7.80 14.02 -4.34
C PRO A 10 9.30 13.72 -4.34
N LYS A 11 9.89 13.65 -3.14
CA LYS A 11 11.34 13.41 -2.96
C LYS A 11 11.62 11.93 -2.72
N THR A 12 10.61 11.19 -2.30
CA THR A 12 10.68 9.77 -1.96
C THR A 12 9.58 8.98 -2.67
N PRO A 13 9.72 7.65 -2.81
CA PRO A 13 8.64 6.81 -3.33
C PRO A 13 7.37 6.89 -2.47
N VAL A 14 7.52 7.15 -1.15
CA VAL A 14 6.38 7.37 -0.24
C VAL A 14 5.65 8.66 -0.56
N ASP A 15 6.36 9.76 -0.87
CA ASP A 15 5.72 11.02 -1.28
C ASP A 15 4.92 10.85 -2.58
N ALA A 16 5.49 10.13 -3.55
CA ALA A 16 4.84 9.86 -4.82
C ALA A 16 3.59 8.97 -4.63
N CYS A 17 3.68 7.97 -3.75
CA CYS A 17 2.55 7.15 -3.36
C CYS A 17 1.46 7.98 -2.67
N THR A 18 1.85 8.86 -1.74
CA THR A 18 0.93 9.70 -0.96
C THR A 18 0.15 10.64 -1.88
N ALA A 19 0.85 11.34 -2.78
CA ALA A 19 0.21 12.23 -3.75
C ALA A 19 -0.82 11.49 -4.61
N LYS A 20 -0.53 10.24 -4.99
CA LYS A 20 -1.41 9.42 -5.81
C LYS A 20 -2.58 8.83 -5.02
N CYS A 21 -2.34 8.47 -3.75
CA CYS A 21 -3.39 8.06 -2.83
C CYS A 21 -4.40 9.19 -2.62
N GLU A 22 -3.94 10.41 -2.40
CA GLU A 22 -4.82 11.59 -2.28
C GLU A 22 -5.66 11.79 -3.54
N GLU A 23 -5.09 11.59 -4.73
CA GLU A 23 -5.83 11.70 -5.99
C GLU A 23 -6.88 10.59 -6.14
N MET A 24 -6.51 9.33 -5.86
CA MET A 24 -7.36 8.16 -6.09
C MET A 24 -8.41 7.95 -4.99
N ALA A 25 -8.08 8.26 -3.74
CA ALA A 25 -8.85 7.92 -2.56
C ALA A 25 -9.23 9.17 -1.72
N SER A 26 -9.20 10.38 -2.29
CA SER A 26 -9.59 11.64 -1.62
C SER A 26 -10.95 11.60 -0.90
N ARG A 27 -11.86 10.72 -1.35
CA ARG A 27 -13.18 10.56 -0.74
C ARG A 27 -13.18 9.66 0.50
N GLN A 28 -12.23 8.72 0.58
CA GLN A 28 -12.16 7.73 1.66
C GLN A 28 -11.04 8.02 2.67
N CYS A 29 -9.89 8.51 2.19
CA CYS A 29 -8.69 8.72 2.98
C CYS A 29 -8.40 10.22 3.17
N SER A 30 -8.00 10.58 4.38
CA SER A 30 -7.31 11.84 4.64
C SER A 30 -5.85 11.79 4.17
N PRO A 31 -5.20 12.95 3.95
CA PRO A 31 -3.77 13.02 3.61
C PRO A 31 -2.87 12.26 4.60
N ALA A 32 -3.16 12.36 5.90
CA ALA A 32 -2.40 11.66 6.94
C ALA A 32 -2.59 10.13 6.92
N GLU A 33 -3.75 9.64 6.50
CA GLU A 33 -3.99 8.20 6.29
C GLU A 33 -3.27 7.69 5.04
N CYS A 34 -3.22 8.49 3.97
CA CYS A 34 -2.45 8.16 2.78
C CYS A 34 -0.95 8.08 3.08
N ALA A 35 -0.39 9.05 3.81
CA ALA A 35 1.02 9.02 4.21
C ALA A 35 1.36 7.76 5.01
N ARG A 36 0.60 7.50 6.09
CA ARG A 36 0.80 6.30 6.94
C ARG A 36 0.65 4.99 6.16
N GLY A 37 -0.35 4.91 5.29
CA GLY A 37 -0.57 3.73 4.45
C GLY A 37 0.56 3.47 3.46
N CYS A 38 1.07 4.52 2.80
CA CYS A 38 2.21 4.42 1.90
C CYS A 38 3.52 4.06 2.61
N GLU A 39 3.70 4.47 3.86
CA GLU A 39 4.80 3.99 4.71
C GLU A 39 4.61 2.51 5.11
N PHE A 40 3.37 2.06 5.31
CA PHE A 40 3.06 0.68 5.67
C PHE A 40 3.37 -0.32 4.53
N ILE A 41 3.13 0.06 3.27
CA ILE A 41 3.32 -0.81 2.10
C ILE A 41 4.66 -0.57 1.36
N LEU A 42 5.71 -0.18 2.07
CA LEU A 42 7.02 0.15 1.50
C LEU A 42 7.58 -0.97 0.60
N ASP A 43 7.36 -2.22 0.96
CA ASP A 43 7.75 -3.38 0.16
C ASP A 43 7.00 -3.40 -1.18
N ARG A 44 5.69 -3.16 -1.19
CA ARG A 44 4.90 -3.06 -2.43
C ARG A 44 5.28 -1.83 -3.26
N LEU A 45 5.77 -0.75 -2.65
CA LEU A 45 6.30 0.41 -3.36
C LEU A 45 7.57 0.04 -4.14
N VAL A 46 8.50 -0.68 -3.50
CA VAL A 46 9.76 -1.13 -4.12
C VAL A 46 9.49 -2.11 -5.26
N GLU A 47 8.52 -3.01 -5.09
CA GLU A 47 8.10 -3.98 -6.11
C GLU A 47 7.26 -3.35 -7.25
N GLY A 48 6.95 -2.05 -7.20
CA GLY A 48 6.15 -1.36 -8.22
C GLY A 48 4.64 -1.64 -8.17
N GLU A 49 4.17 -2.35 -7.15
CA GLU A 49 2.80 -2.82 -6.99
C GLU A 49 1.88 -1.82 -6.27
N SER A 50 2.44 -0.72 -5.75
CA SER A 50 1.70 0.31 -5.00
C SER A 50 0.41 0.78 -5.68
N LYS A 51 0.41 0.91 -7.02
CA LYS A 51 -0.78 1.32 -7.79
C LYS A 51 -1.96 0.35 -7.62
N ASN A 52 -1.70 -0.94 -7.54
CA ASN A 52 -2.72 -1.98 -7.41
C ASN A 52 -3.30 -1.97 -5.98
N VAL A 53 -2.45 -1.73 -4.97
CA VAL A 53 -2.90 -1.52 -3.59
C VAL A 53 -3.78 -0.26 -3.48
N LEU A 54 -3.35 0.87 -4.04
CA LEU A 54 -4.13 2.11 -4.04
C LEU A 54 -5.49 1.93 -4.73
N ALA A 55 -5.54 1.15 -5.81
CA ALA A 55 -6.80 0.83 -6.48
C ALA A 55 -7.75 0.00 -5.59
N CYS A 56 -7.23 -0.94 -4.79
CA CYS A 56 -8.02 -1.68 -3.80
C CYS A 56 -8.54 -0.75 -2.69
N VAL A 57 -7.70 0.12 -2.15
CA VAL A 57 -8.08 1.09 -1.10
C VAL A 57 -9.18 2.02 -1.61
N ALA A 58 -9.00 2.61 -2.80
CA ALA A 58 -9.96 3.56 -3.39
C ALA A 58 -11.34 2.95 -3.72
N ARG A 59 -11.40 1.62 -3.90
CA ARG A 59 -12.64 0.88 -4.19
C ARG A 59 -13.35 0.40 -2.93
N THR A 60 -12.66 0.37 -1.80
CA THR A 60 -13.23 -0.18 -0.56
C THR A 60 -13.94 0.92 0.22
N ASP A 61 -15.20 0.69 0.57
CA ASP A 61 -16.01 1.64 1.34
C ASP A 61 -15.71 1.57 2.86
N ARG A 62 -14.41 1.45 3.21
CA ARG A 62 -13.93 1.43 4.59
C ARG A 62 -12.98 2.59 4.82
N ARG A 63 -12.86 3.02 6.08
CA ARG A 63 -11.87 4.03 6.48
C ARG A 63 -10.45 3.54 6.22
N CYS A 64 -9.56 4.45 5.83
CA CYS A 64 -8.18 4.17 5.46
C CYS A 64 -7.27 3.96 6.67
N GLY A 65 -7.60 2.96 7.50
CA GLY A 65 -6.76 2.49 8.60
C GLY A 65 -5.92 1.27 8.22
N ASP A 66 -5.01 0.90 9.12
CA ASP A 66 -4.00 -0.15 8.90
C ASP A 66 -4.61 -1.49 8.46
N VAL A 67 -5.79 -1.85 8.98
CA VAL A 67 -6.50 -3.09 8.59
C VAL A 67 -6.88 -3.10 7.12
N LEU A 68 -7.33 -1.96 6.57
CA LEU A 68 -7.67 -1.87 5.15
C LEU A 68 -6.42 -1.96 4.27
N TRP A 69 -5.37 -1.24 4.66
CA TRP A 69 -4.09 -1.25 3.96
C TRP A 69 -3.46 -2.64 3.97
N ALA A 70 -3.45 -3.32 5.12
CA ALA A 70 -2.98 -4.70 5.24
C ALA A 70 -3.77 -5.64 4.33
N HIS A 71 -5.10 -5.58 4.38
CA HIS A 71 -5.96 -6.40 3.51
C HIS A 71 -5.66 -6.16 2.02
N CYS A 72 -5.56 -4.91 1.59
CA CYS A 72 -5.24 -4.61 0.20
C CYS A 72 -3.81 -5.01 -0.17
N ALA A 73 -2.85 -4.94 0.74
CA ALA A 73 -1.47 -5.33 0.48
C ALA A 73 -1.28 -6.85 0.41
N THR A 74 -1.98 -7.63 1.24
CA THR A 74 -1.86 -9.09 1.27
C THR A 74 -2.32 -9.78 -0.01
N HIS A 75 -3.20 -9.13 -0.78
CA HIS A 75 -3.75 -9.68 -2.01
C HIS A 75 -3.05 -9.19 -3.28
N ILE A 76 -1.95 -8.44 -3.16
CA ILE A 76 -1.29 -7.78 -4.30
C ILE A 76 0.20 -8.14 -4.31
N GLY A 77 0.64 -8.77 -5.39
CA GLY A 77 2.04 -9.11 -5.65
C GLY A 77 2.27 -10.62 -5.82
N PRO A 78 3.53 -11.02 -6.11
CA PRO A 78 3.88 -12.38 -6.54
C PRO A 78 3.65 -13.48 -5.48
N HIS A 79 3.39 -13.09 -4.24
CA HIS A 79 3.15 -14.02 -3.12
C HIS A 79 1.73 -13.94 -2.56
N ALA A 80 0.83 -13.18 -3.22
CA ALA A 80 -0.54 -13.00 -2.76
C ALA A 80 -1.35 -14.31 -2.71
N ASP A 81 -0.99 -15.30 -3.52
CA ASP A 81 -1.67 -16.60 -3.62
C ASP A 81 -1.18 -17.65 -2.59
N GLY A 82 -0.37 -17.24 -1.60
CA GLY A 82 0.03 -18.13 -0.50
C GLY A 82 1.35 -18.88 -0.70
N GLY A 83 2.17 -18.46 -1.65
CA GLY A 83 3.45 -19.10 -1.96
C GLY A 83 3.32 -20.56 -2.40
N PRO A 84 4.41 -21.20 -2.85
CA PRO A 84 4.40 -22.65 -3.03
C PRO A 84 4.17 -23.34 -1.67
N PRO A 85 3.46 -24.50 -1.63
CA PRO A 85 3.32 -25.27 -0.40
C PRO A 85 4.70 -25.54 0.20
N GLY A 86 4.80 -25.46 1.52
CA GLY A 86 6.04 -25.77 2.24
C GLY A 86 6.56 -27.18 1.88
N PRO A 87 7.87 -27.43 1.96
CA PRO A 87 8.41 -28.76 1.76
C PRO A 87 7.75 -29.75 2.75
N PRO A 88 7.56 -31.02 2.35
CA PRO A 88 7.05 -32.02 3.28
C PRO A 88 7.93 -32.10 4.53
N PRO A 89 7.36 -32.41 5.70
CA PRO A 89 8.15 -32.62 6.90
C PRO A 89 9.20 -33.73 6.65
N PRO A 90 10.36 -33.70 7.32
CA PRO A 90 11.29 -34.81 7.28
C PRO A 90 10.58 -36.11 7.67
N ALA A 91 10.94 -37.22 7.02
CA ALA A 91 10.44 -38.53 7.43
C ALA A 91 10.90 -38.80 8.87
N ASP A 92 10.01 -39.32 9.72
CA ASP A 92 10.42 -39.87 11.00
C ASP A 92 11.31 -41.08 10.72
N ASP A 93 12.61 -40.97 11.02
CA ASP A 93 13.51 -42.12 11.04
C ASP A 93 13.15 -42.99 12.26
N GLU A 94 12.58 -44.18 12.01
CA GLU A 94 12.22 -45.20 13.03
C GLU A 94 13.40 -46.09 13.42
#